data_AF-A0A7S3UIL5-F1
#
_entry.id   AF-A0A7S3UIL5-F1
#
_cell.length_a   1.000
_cell.length_b   1.000
_cell.length_c   1.000
_cell.angle_alpha   90.00
_cell.angle_beta   90.00
_cell.angle_gamma   90.00
#
_symmetry.space_group_name_H-M   'P 1'
#
loop_
_entity.id
_entity.type
_entity.pdbx_description
1 polymer ?
#
loop_
_entity_poly.entity_id
_entity_poly.type
_entity_poly.pdbx_seq_one_letter_code
_entity_poly.pdbx_strand_id
1 'polypeptide(L)'
;SPLGTQYIMQYADHATMMLYRNAIDGDYKDDLLYRMNYMMTEQCEVCTQPGWENLKAKITIMLEGSCTLDQYCWKLSMCAYDSTSYPDPSGGIEYSWNLLNDLKTRTVAEGILSQEQFDSLFDVDGSLYAIHDWEWVRCYYGGDFSEDMGFSNCKRYTKEALRCSGATF
;
A
#
# COMPACT_ATOMS: atom_id res chain seq x y z
N SER A 1 -17.74 -3.86 -7.67
CA SER A 1 -18.25 -3.74 -9.06
C SER A 1 -18.17 -2.28 -9.46
N PRO A 2 -17.93 -1.95 -10.73
CA PRO A 2 -17.70 -0.57 -11.17
C PRO A 2 -18.84 0.38 -10.82
N LEU A 3 -20.09 -0.06 -10.97
CA LEU A 3 -21.28 0.71 -10.59
C LEU A 3 -21.34 1.04 -9.08
N GLY A 4 -20.93 0.10 -8.23
CA GLY A 4 -20.87 0.33 -6.78
C GLY A 4 -19.78 1.34 -6.43
N THR A 5 -18.61 1.24 -7.05
CA THR A 5 -17.52 2.20 -6.89
C THR A 5 -17.96 3.59 -7.34
N GLN A 6 -18.59 3.72 -8.50
CA GLN A 6 -19.11 5.00 -8.99
C GLN A 6 -20.11 5.62 -8.00
N TYR A 7 -21.05 4.83 -7.47
CA TYR A 7 -21.99 5.30 -6.47
C TYR A 7 -21.28 5.84 -5.22
N ILE A 8 -20.27 5.11 -4.71
CA ILE A 8 -19.47 5.58 -3.57
C ILE A 8 -18.78 6.90 -3.91
N MET A 9 -18.10 6.97 -5.06
CA MET A 9 -17.36 8.15 -5.48
C MET A 9 -18.24 9.40 -5.66
N GLN A 10 -19.52 9.23 -6.03
CA GLN A 10 -20.46 10.32 -6.22
C GLN A 10 -21.09 10.85 -4.92
N TYR A 11 -21.27 9.98 -3.92
CA TYR A 11 -22.13 10.29 -2.77
C TYR A 11 -21.45 10.21 -1.41
N ALA A 12 -20.31 9.53 -1.29
CA ALA A 12 -19.54 9.50 -0.05
C ALA A 12 -18.57 10.69 0.02
N ASP A 13 -18.18 11.06 1.24
CA ASP A 13 -17.11 12.04 1.47
C ASP A 13 -15.72 11.40 1.29
N HIS A 14 -15.61 10.10 1.62
CA HIS A 14 -14.35 9.35 1.54
C HIS A 14 -14.55 7.95 0.99
N ALA A 15 -13.51 7.45 0.31
CA ALA A 15 -13.42 6.09 -0.17
C ALA A 15 -12.04 5.51 0.20
N THR A 16 -12.00 4.23 0.55
CA THR A 16 -10.74 3.52 0.79
C THR A 16 -10.44 2.59 -0.37
N MET A 17 -9.26 2.74 -0.96
CA MET A 17 -8.78 1.89 -2.05
C MET A 17 -7.75 0.90 -1.52
N MET A 18 -8.13 -0.37 -1.41
CA MET A 18 -7.23 -1.42 -0.93
C MET A 18 -6.38 -1.98 -2.09
N LEU A 19 -5.07 -1.79 -2.02
CA LEU A 19 -4.13 -2.29 -3.04
C LEU A 19 -3.53 -3.67 -2.70
N TYR A 20 -3.78 -4.21 -1.50
CA TYR A 20 -3.03 -5.35 -0.95
C TYR A 20 -3.77 -6.69 -0.90
N ARG A 21 -5.04 -6.76 -1.33
CA ARG A 21 -5.82 -8.00 -1.30
C ARG A 21 -6.79 -8.05 -2.47
N ASN A 22 -6.51 -8.93 -3.43
CA ASN A 22 -7.42 -9.97 -3.92
C ASN A 22 -6.81 -10.59 -5.18
N ALA A 23 -6.64 -11.91 -5.14
CA ALA A 23 -6.13 -12.73 -6.21
C ALA A 23 -6.74 -12.34 -7.56
N ILE A 24 -5.90 -11.78 -8.44
CA ILE A 24 -6.07 -11.91 -9.87
C ILE A 24 -4.95 -12.88 -10.26
N ASP A 25 -5.33 -13.94 -10.98
CA ASP A 25 -4.51 -15.13 -11.20
C ASP A 25 -3.04 -14.80 -11.50
N GLY A 26 -2.17 -15.35 -10.65
CA GLY A 26 -0.74 -15.11 -10.59
C GLY A 26 -0.07 -14.80 -11.91
N ASP A 27 0.36 -13.56 -12.06
CA ASP A 27 1.45 -13.21 -12.95
C ASP A 27 2.42 -12.26 -12.26
N TYR A 28 3.65 -12.20 -12.78
CA TYR A 28 4.74 -11.38 -12.24
C TYR A 28 4.45 -9.86 -12.27
N LYS A 29 3.26 -9.42 -12.69
CA LYS A 29 2.87 -8.03 -12.93
C LYS A 29 2.04 -7.38 -11.82
N ASP A 30 1.58 -8.10 -10.80
CA ASP A 30 0.74 -7.52 -9.72
C ASP A 30 1.55 -6.77 -8.64
N ASP A 31 2.23 -5.69 -9.02
CA ASP A 31 2.78 -4.73 -8.06
C ASP A 31 1.74 -3.66 -7.65
N LEU A 32 2.10 -2.79 -6.70
CA LEU A 32 1.20 -1.73 -6.24
C LEU A 32 0.73 -0.81 -7.37
N LEU A 33 1.58 -0.56 -8.38
CA LEU A 33 1.22 0.32 -9.48
C LEU A 33 0.25 -0.36 -10.44
N TYR A 34 0.48 -1.62 -10.78
CA TYR A 34 -0.47 -2.38 -11.57
C TYR A 34 -1.83 -2.44 -10.89
N ARG A 35 -1.85 -2.64 -9.57
CA ARG A 35 -3.09 -2.62 -8.82
C ARG A 35 -3.74 -1.24 -8.81
N MET A 36 -2.97 -0.18 -8.66
CA MET A 36 -3.46 1.19 -8.81
C MET A 36 -4.11 1.38 -10.18
N ASN A 37 -3.42 0.98 -11.26
CA ASN A 37 -3.96 1.06 -12.62
C ASN A 37 -5.30 0.33 -12.73
N TYR A 38 -5.37 -0.93 -12.29
CA TYR A 38 -6.62 -1.70 -12.28
C TYR A 38 -7.75 -1.01 -11.49
N MET A 39 -7.44 -0.47 -10.30
CA MET A 39 -8.45 0.21 -9.49
C MET A 39 -8.96 1.48 -10.19
N MET A 40 -8.11 2.21 -10.90
CA MET A 40 -8.47 3.43 -11.61
C MET A 40 -9.15 3.18 -12.96
N THR A 41 -8.77 2.15 -13.70
CA THR A 41 -9.31 1.90 -15.06
C THR A 41 -10.49 0.93 -15.06
N GLU A 42 -10.44 -0.11 -14.22
CA GLU A 42 -11.43 -1.18 -14.22
C GLU A 42 -12.46 -1.05 -13.09
N GLN A 43 -12.05 -0.62 -11.88
CA GLN A 43 -12.99 -0.48 -10.75
C GLN A 43 -13.64 0.90 -10.65
N CYS A 44 -12.91 1.97 -10.98
CA CYS A 44 -13.46 3.32 -11.07
C CYS A 44 -13.28 3.88 -12.48
N GLU A 45 -13.88 3.28 -13.50
CA GLU A 45 -13.78 3.73 -14.89
C GLU A 45 -14.03 5.25 -15.03
N VAL A 46 -15.05 5.78 -14.33
CA VAL A 46 -15.37 7.22 -14.30
C VAL A 46 -14.26 8.10 -13.73
N CYS A 47 -13.35 7.57 -12.91
CA CYS A 47 -12.24 8.33 -12.34
C CYS A 47 -11.19 8.71 -13.40
N THR A 48 -11.14 8.01 -14.55
CA THR A 48 -10.20 8.30 -15.65
C THR A 48 -10.88 8.94 -16.86
N GLN A 49 -12.22 9.02 -16.87
CA GLN A 49 -13.05 9.52 -17.98
C GLN A 49 -13.68 10.87 -17.64
N PRO A 50 -14.14 11.65 -18.64
CA PRO A 50 -14.89 12.88 -18.41
C PRO A 50 -16.07 12.67 -17.44
N GLY A 51 -16.20 13.55 -16.44
CA GLY A 51 -17.17 13.41 -15.36
C GLY A 51 -16.53 13.07 -14.01
N TRP A 52 -15.23 12.76 -13.97
CA TRP A 52 -14.44 12.63 -12.74
C TRP A 52 -14.52 13.89 -11.86
N GLU A 53 -14.71 15.07 -12.47
CA GLU A 53 -14.84 16.36 -11.79
C GLU A 53 -16.07 16.44 -10.88
N ASN A 54 -17.08 15.59 -11.13
CA ASN A 54 -18.30 15.53 -10.32
C ASN A 54 -18.22 14.54 -9.16
N LEU A 55 -17.13 13.78 -9.06
CA LEU A 55 -16.91 12.84 -7.97
C LEU A 55 -16.55 13.63 -6.70
N LYS A 56 -17.16 13.24 -5.58
CA LYS A 56 -17.04 13.93 -4.30
C LYS A 56 -16.06 13.25 -3.36
N ALA A 57 -16.04 11.92 -3.39
CA ALA A 57 -15.27 11.16 -2.41
C ALA A 57 -13.77 11.39 -2.60
N LYS A 58 -13.06 11.61 -1.49
CA LYS A 58 -11.60 11.60 -1.47
C LYS A 58 -11.09 10.20 -1.17
N ILE A 59 -10.19 9.71 -2.02
CA ILE A 59 -9.62 8.37 -1.92
C ILE A 59 -8.41 8.38 -0.99
N THR A 60 -8.43 7.47 -0.01
CA THR A 60 -7.26 7.04 0.76
C THR A 60 -6.75 5.70 0.21
N ILE A 61 -5.46 5.63 -0.08
CA ILE A 61 -4.79 4.42 -0.53
C ILE A 61 -4.45 3.56 0.68
N MET A 62 -5.04 2.37 0.77
CA MET A 62 -4.74 1.41 1.82
C MET A 62 -3.79 0.32 1.31
N LEU A 63 -2.71 0.10 2.06
CA LEU A 63 -1.61 -0.83 1.76
C LEU A 63 -1.39 -1.81 2.90
N GLU A 64 -0.70 -2.91 2.67
CA GLU A 64 -0.41 -3.89 3.73
C GLU A 64 0.96 -3.65 4.39
N GLY A 65 1.01 -3.75 5.72
CA GLY A 65 2.24 -3.81 6.50
C GLY A 65 2.57 -5.20 7.10
N SER A 66 1.77 -6.23 6.85
CA SER A 66 1.97 -7.59 7.35
C SER A 66 2.89 -8.45 6.49
N CYS A 67 3.76 -9.24 7.14
CA CYS A 67 4.57 -10.29 6.49
C CYS A 67 3.93 -11.66 6.44
N THR A 68 2.71 -11.77 6.98
CA THR A 68 1.94 -13.01 6.96
C THR A 68 1.27 -13.27 5.60
N LEU A 69 1.37 -12.33 4.65
CA LEU A 69 0.99 -12.55 3.26
C LEU A 69 1.97 -13.56 2.61
N ASP A 70 1.64 -14.84 2.62
CA ASP A 70 2.55 -15.89 2.13
C ASP A 70 2.96 -15.70 0.66
N GLN A 71 2.07 -15.21 -0.20
CA GLN A 71 2.31 -15.04 -1.63
C GLN A 71 2.43 -13.56 -2.00
N TYR A 72 3.49 -13.20 -2.74
CA TYR A 72 3.72 -11.86 -3.32
C TYR A 72 3.90 -10.70 -2.34
N CYS A 73 4.17 -10.96 -1.05
CA CYS A 73 4.31 -9.88 -0.07
C CYS A 73 5.42 -8.87 -0.41
N TRP A 74 6.52 -9.26 -1.08
CA TRP A 74 7.56 -8.31 -1.52
C TRP A 74 7.06 -7.25 -2.51
N LYS A 75 5.91 -7.48 -3.14
CA LYS A 75 5.30 -6.55 -4.11
C LYS A 75 4.26 -5.65 -3.49
N LEU A 76 3.56 -6.14 -2.46
CA LEU A 76 2.30 -5.56 -1.98
C LEU A 76 2.34 -5.21 -0.49
N SER A 77 3.39 -5.63 0.23
CA SER A 77 3.57 -5.40 1.65
C SER A 77 4.88 -4.68 1.95
N MET A 78 4.80 -3.68 2.81
CA MET A 78 5.92 -2.83 3.21
C MET A 78 6.83 -3.51 4.24
N CYS A 79 6.36 -4.64 4.77
CA CYS A 79 6.97 -5.44 5.80
C CYS A 79 8.30 -6.11 5.35
N ALA A 80 8.51 -6.22 4.02
CA ALA A 80 9.62 -6.96 3.41
C ALA A 80 11.01 -6.41 3.76
N TYR A 81 11.09 -5.18 4.26
CA TYR A 81 12.35 -4.56 4.66
C TYR A 81 12.43 -4.40 6.17
N ASP A 82 12.59 -5.53 6.88
CA ASP A 82 12.86 -5.55 8.32
C ASP A 82 14.35 -5.33 8.59
N SER A 83 14.68 -4.32 9.40
CA SER A 83 16.05 -4.09 9.84
C SER A 83 16.22 -4.60 11.26
N THR A 84 17.29 -5.35 11.52
CA THR A 84 17.61 -5.85 12.86
C THR A 84 18.39 -4.84 13.70
N SER A 85 18.71 -3.67 13.14
CA SER A 85 19.47 -2.62 13.79
C SER A 85 18.69 -1.32 13.87
N TYR A 86 18.69 -0.68 15.04
CA TYR A 86 18.16 0.66 15.22
C TYR A 86 19.28 1.65 15.62
N PRO A 87 19.30 2.87 15.07
CA PRO A 87 18.53 3.35 13.93
C PRO A 87 19.13 2.84 12.62
N ASP A 88 18.28 2.40 11.68
CA ASP A 88 18.71 2.11 10.31
C ASP A 88 18.10 3.16 9.36
N PRO A 89 18.93 4.06 8.78
CA PRO A 89 18.48 5.06 7.81
C PRO A 89 18.10 4.44 6.45
N SER A 90 18.15 3.13 6.27
CA SER A 90 17.54 2.47 5.12
C SER A 90 16.45 1.48 5.55
N GLY A 91 16.15 1.41 6.85
CA GLY A 91 15.22 0.45 7.44
C GLY A 91 13.77 0.58 6.95
N GLY A 92 12.88 -0.26 7.50
CA GLY A 92 11.51 -0.43 7.00
C GLY A 92 10.67 0.84 6.87
N ILE A 93 10.86 1.85 7.74
CA ILE A 93 10.11 3.11 7.68
C ILE A 93 10.52 3.97 6.47
N GLU A 94 11.82 4.12 6.21
CA GLU A 94 12.31 4.88 5.05
C GLU A 94 11.99 4.17 3.74
N TYR A 95 12.21 2.84 3.70
CA TYR A 95 11.75 2.01 2.59
C TYR A 95 10.26 2.22 2.32
N SER A 96 9.45 2.18 3.37
CA SER A 96 8.01 2.38 3.28
C SER A 96 7.68 3.74 2.68
N TRP A 97 8.24 4.80 3.24
CA TRP A 97 8.04 6.17 2.76
C TRP A 97 8.42 6.35 1.28
N ASN A 98 9.55 5.78 0.88
CA ASN A 98 10.03 5.84 -0.51
C ASN A 98 9.10 5.09 -1.47
N LEU A 99 8.62 3.91 -1.09
CA LEU A 99 7.66 3.14 -1.87
C LEU A 99 6.35 3.92 -2.09
N LEU A 100 5.83 4.57 -1.04
CA LEU A 100 4.61 5.39 -1.13
C LEU A 100 4.78 6.56 -2.09
N ASN A 101 5.88 7.31 -1.94
CA ASN A 101 6.17 8.46 -2.80
C ASN A 101 6.41 8.05 -4.25
N ASP A 102 7.08 6.93 -4.47
CA ASP A 102 7.29 6.37 -5.80
C ASP A 102 5.95 5.97 -6.44
N LEU A 103 5.05 5.32 -5.70
CA LEU A 103 3.72 4.95 -6.19
C LEU A 103 2.92 6.17 -6.68
N LYS A 104 2.92 7.28 -5.91
CA LYS A 104 2.29 8.54 -6.34
C LYS A 104 2.93 9.05 -7.64
N THR A 105 4.26 9.14 -7.65
CA THR A 105 5.02 9.68 -8.79
C THR A 105 4.76 8.87 -10.05
N ARG A 106 4.81 7.54 -9.95
CA ARG A 106 4.59 6.61 -11.06
C ARG A 106 3.14 6.63 -11.56
N THR A 107 2.16 6.79 -10.68
CA THR A 107 0.74 6.88 -11.08
C THR A 107 0.51 8.02 -12.07
N VAL A 108 1.14 9.17 -11.85
CA VAL A 108 1.06 10.31 -12.75
C VAL A 108 1.97 10.15 -13.96
N ALA A 109 3.23 9.72 -13.75
CA ALA A 109 4.22 9.62 -14.82
C ALA A 109 3.88 8.57 -15.89
N GLU A 110 3.25 7.46 -15.51
CA GLU A 110 2.81 6.41 -16.43
C GLU A 110 1.45 6.72 -17.09
N GLY A 111 0.84 7.87 -16.77
CA GLY A 111 -0.38 8.35 -17.41
C GLY A 111 -1.66 7.63 -16.97
N ILE A 112 -1.64 6.96 -15.81
CA ILE A 112 -2.85 6.35 -15.23
C ILE A 112 -3.85 7.47 -14.86
N LEU A 113 -3.34 8.56 -14.29
CA LEU A 113 -4.07 9.78 -14.00
C LEU A 113 -3.24 10.99 -14.38
N SER A 114 -3.89 12.08 -14.78
CA SER A 114 -3.23 13.38 -14.76
C SER A 114 -2.95 13.83 -13.32
N GLN A 115 -2.02 14.78 -13.15
CA GLN A 115 -1.77 15.39 -11.84
C GLN A 115 -3.05 15.99 -11.25
N GLU A 116 -3.86 16.65 -12.08
CA GLU A 116 -5.12 17.27 -11.68
C GLU A 116 -6.15 16.23 -11.21
N GLN A 117 -6.28 15.11 -11.94
CA GLN A 117 -7.14 14.00 -11.54
C GLN A 117 -6.68 13.41 -10.21
N PHE A 118 -5.37 13.21 -10.03
CA PHE A 118 -4.83 12.69 -8.79
C PHE A 118 -5.13 13.61 -7.60
N ASP A 119 -4.82 14.91 -7.71
CA ASP A 119 -5.01 15.87 -6.62
C ASP A 119 -6.49 16.09 -6.28
N SER A 120 -7.39 15.92 -7.26
CA SER A 120 -8.82 16.03 -7.02
C SER A 120 -9.44 14.75 -6.44
N LEU A 121 -9.01 13.56 -6.88
CA LEU A 121 -9.64 12.31 -6.47
C LEU A 121 -9.09 11.79 -5.14
N PHE A 122 -7.84 12.09 -4.81
CA PHE A 122 -7.18 11.57 -3.62
C PHE A 122 -7.12 12.59 -2.48
N ASP A 123 -7.02 12.09 -1.24
CA ASP A 123 -6.89 12.90 -0.04
C ASP A 123 -5.43 13.40 0.15
N VAL A 124 -4.92 14.16 -0.81
CA VAL A 124 -3.50 14.55 -0.90
C VAL A 124 -3.03 15.47 0.24
N ASP A 125 -3.94 16.24 0.83
CA ASP A 125 -3.66 17.14 1.96
C ASP A 125 -4.01 16.53 3.32
N GLY A 126 -4.65 15.36 3.32
CA GLY A 126 -5.10 14.65 4.51
C GLY A 126 -4.47 13.28 4.63
N SER A 127 -5.30 12.25 4.55
CA SER A 127 -4.95 10.85 4.75
C SER A 127 -4.75 10.12 3.42
N LEU A 128 -3.75 10.54 2.63
CA LEU A 128 -3.45 9.91 1.34
C LEU A 128 -3.16 8.41 1.46
N TYR A 129 -2.43 8.01 2.50
CA TYR A 129 -2.07 6.62 2.76
C TYR A 129 -2.61 6.13 4.10
N ALA A 130 -3.13 4.91 4.09
CA ALA A 130 -3.41 4.10 5.26
C ALA A 130 -2.61 2.80 5.14
N ILE A 131 -2.00 2.37 6.23
CA ILE A 131 -1.35 1.06 6.28
C ILE A 131 -2.26 0.16 7.12
N HIS A 132 -2.75 -0.90 6.50
CA HIS A 132 -3.44 -2.01 7.14
C HIS A 132 -2.40 -2.94 7.76
N ASP A 133 -2.62 -3.28 9.03
CA ASP A 133 -1.72 -4.08 9.85
C ASP A 133 -0.30 -3.47 10.03
N TRP A 134 -0.08 -2.85 11.20
CA TRP A 134 1.19 -2.25 11.62
C TRP A 134 2.01 -3.17 12.54
N GLU A 135 1.74 -4.47 12.57
CA GLU A 135 2.45 -5.39 13.46
C GLU A 135 3.97 -5.29 13.34
N TRP A 136 4.47 -5.07 12.13
CA TRP A 136 5.89 -4.93 11.84
C TRP A 136 6.58 -3.79 12.58
N VAL A 137 5.90 -2.66 12.79
CA VAL A 137 6.47 -1.48 13.44
C VAL A 137 6.85 -1.77 14.89
N ARG A 138 6.14 -2.71 15.54
CA ARG A 138 6.46 -3.15 16.91
C ARG A 138 7.78 -3.91 16.97
N CYS A 139 8.15 -4.56 15.86
CA CYS A 139 9.34 -5.40 15.75
C CYS A 139 10.56 -4.67 15.18
N TYR A 140 10.36 -3.46 14.63
CA TYR A 140 11.40 -2.61 14.06
C TYR A 140 12.52 -2.25 15.05
N TYR A 141 12.21 -2.17 16.34
CA TYR A 141 13.18 -1.76 17.37
C TYR A 141 14.11 -2.90 17.84
N GLY A 142 14.15 -4.02 17.11
CA GLY A 142 15.03 -5.15 17.39
C GLY A 142 14.44 -6.17 18.38
N GLY A 143 15.02 -7.38 18.38
CA GLY A 143 14.53 -8.53 19.15
C GLY A 143 14.48 -8.28 20.66
N ASP A 144 15.56 -7.77 21.24
CA ASP A 144 15.67 -7.59 22.70
C ASP A 144 14.68 -6.54 23.23
N PHE A 145 14.58 -5.37 22.58
CA PHE A 145 13.60 -4.35 22.95
C PHE A 145 12.16 -4.87 22.79
N SER A 146 11.89 -5.60 21.70
CA SER A 146 10.57 -6.14 21.44
C SER A 146 10.19 -7.23 22.46
N GLU A 147 11.15 -8.05 22.87
CA GLU A 147 10.98 -9.08 23.90
C GLU A 147 10.75 -8.47 25.29
N ASP A 148 11.50 -7.44 25.66
CA ASP A 148 11.32 -6.70 26.91
C ASP A 148 9.93 -6.04 26.98
N MET A 149 9.37 -5.64 25.83
CA MET A 149 8.02 -5.10 25.69
C MET A 149 6.92 -6.18 25.60
N GLY A 150 7.28 -7.47 25.62
CA GLY A 150 6.35 -8.60 25.57
C GLY A 150 5.86 -8.97 24.16
N PHE A 151 6.49 -8.46 23.10
CA PHE A 151 6.16 -8.78 21.71
C PHE A 151 6.84 -10.07 21.24
N SER A 152 6.40 -11.20 21.80
CA SER A 152 6.99 -12.52 21.51
C SER A 152 6.88 -12.96 20.05
N ASN A 153 6.02 -12.32 19.25
CA ASN A 153 5.85 -12.61 17.82
C ASN A 153 6.95 -11.99 16.94
N CYS A 154 7.78 -11.07 17.44
CA CYS A 154 8.78 -10.38 16.61
C CYS A 154 9.88 -11.29 16.04
N LYS A 155 10.26 -12.34 16.78
CA LYS A 155 11.14 -13.40 16.26
C LYS A 155 10.55 -14.14 15.05
N ARG A 156 9.23 -14.31 15.01
CA ARG A 156 8.53 -14.90 13.85
C ARG A 156 8.44 -13.88 12.72
N TYR A 157 8.10 -12.64 13.05
CA TYR A 157 8.00 -11.55 12.09
C TYR A 157 9.29 -11.36 11.28
N THR A 158 10.46 -11.29 11.91
CA THR A 158 11.74 -11.14 11.18
C THR A 158 11.99 -12.30 10.21
N LYS A 159 11.60 -13.53 10.56
CA LYS A 159 11.70 -14.67 9.63
C LYS A 159 10.75 -14.53 8.46
N GLU A 160 9.53 -14.07 8.71
CA GLU A 160 8.54 -13.82 7.67
C GLU A 160 8.96 -12.66 6.75
N ALA A 161 9.55 -11.60 7.28
CA ALA A 161 10.10 -10.47 6.52
C ALA A 161 11.29 -10.88 5.63
N LEU A 162 12.22 -11.68 6.15
CA LEU A 162 13.31 -12.24 5.35
C LEU A 162 12.81 -13.16 4.23
N ARG A 163 11.83 -14.02 4.52
CA ARG A 163 11.17 -14.83 3.49
C ARG A 163 10.48 -13.93 2.47
N CYS A 164 9.88 -12.84 2.95
CA CYS A 164 9.16 -11.89 2.11
C CYS A 164 10.09 -11.20 1.14
N SER A 165 11.25 -10.70 1.59
CA SER A 165 12.22 -9.97 0.78
C SER A 165 12.90 -10.78 -0.33
N GLY A 166 12.69 -12.11 -0.36
CA GLY A 166 13.37 -13.01 -1.29
C GLY A 166 14.81 -13.34 -0.91
N ALA A 167 15.28 -12.95 0.28
CA ALA A 167 16.58 -13.35 0.81
C ALA A 167 16.53 -14.83 1.27
N THR A 168 17.07 -15.74 0.47
CA THR A 168 17.18 -17.18 0.80
C THR A 168 18.39 -17.47 1.69
N PHE A 169 18.21 -18.38 2.66
CA PHE A 169 19.27 -19.02 3.46
C PHE A 169 20.14 -19.97 2.62
#